data_AF-A0A0Q4H513-F1
#
_entry.id   AF-A0A0Q4H513-F1
#
_cell.length_a   1.000
_cell.length_b   1.000
_cell.length_c   1.000
_cell.angle_alpha   90.00
_cell.angle_beta   90.00
_cell.angle_gamma   90.00
#
_symmetry.space_group_name_H-M   'P 1'
#
loop_
_entity.id
_entity.type
_entity.pdbx_description
1 polymer ?
#
loop_
_entity_poly.entity_id
_entity_poly.type
_entity_poly.pdbx_seq_one_letter_code
_entity_poly.pdbx_strand_id
1 'polypeptide(L)'
;MRRLLLSRTAVSAAAALIVVGALATSAASPASASVSAEESAPAVTWSVAPADATGPDGRSRVELELDPGASATEHLAVHNLGDEEVTFAITAADGYLTSTGRFNMLPSDQESVDAGAWISVADSVTVAPGATSIVPFTVAVPADATPGDHAAGVAASILSTSTGDGARVGVESRVGFRVMTRVTGELAPAVALAADGRYVISWNPFQPGRLEVTGVVENAGNVALAVEGAVESGGDRIPATGFEADASGAAGPTSADLLPGEQRTLTFTIPAVWPIGPVTVPVVADATAVGPDGTQLAVHPATETVIVWALPLPQLVLLLALGLIVLGLALGRRRRTSKVDRLVEDAREAGRREVLDKV
;
A
#
# COMPACT_ATOMS: atom_id res chain seq x y z
N MET A 1 61.38 -12.61 -41.91
CA MET A 1 61.39 -14.07 -42.14
C MET A 1 60.75 -14.78 -40.95
N ARG A 2 60.00 -15.88 -41.18
CA ARG A 2 59.64 -16.98 -40.27
C ARG A 2 59.29 -16.62 -38.80
N ARG A 3 57.99 -16.64 -38.45
CA ARG A 3 57.26 -17.81 -37.89
C ARG A 3 57.75 -18.24 -36.49
N LEU A 4 57.01 -17.81 -35.46
CA LEU A 4 56.91 -18.52 -34.19
C LEU A 4 56.05 -19.78 -34.38
N LEU A 5 56.51 -20.91 -33.85
CA LEU A 5 55.78 -22.18 -33.86
C LEU A 5 55.93 -22.89 -32.50
N LEU A 6 54.78 -23.34 -31.99
CA LEU A 6 54.55 -24.61 -31.28
C LEU A 6 55.42 -24.98 -30.05
N SER A 7 54.76 -25.04 -28.89
CA SER A 7 54.75 -26.19 -27.97
C SER A 7 53.82 -25.89 -26.78
N ARG A 8 53.14 -26.86 -26.13
CA ARG A 8 52.92 -28.28 -26.40
C ARG A 8 51.66 -28.75 -25.64
N THR A 9 50.99 -29.79 -26.13
CA THR A 9 49.80 -30.43 -25.54
C THR A 9 50.14 -31.60 -24.59
N ALA A 10 49.23 -31.92 -23.66
CA ALA A 10 49.06 -33.22 -22.99
C ALA A 10 47.61 -33.29 -22.44
N VAL A 11 46.71 -34.18 -22.92
CA VAL A 11 46.45 -35.57 -22.45
C VAL A 11 45.70 -35.59 -21.09
N SER A 12 44.55 -36.26 -20.84
CA SER A 12 43.64 -37.18 -21.58
C SER A 12 42.21 -37.05 -20.97
N ALA A 13 41.12 -37.77 -21.27
CA ALA A 13 40.78 -38.91 -22.16
C ALA A 13 39.27 -38.78 -22.57
N ALA A 14 38.79 -39.19 -23.76
CA ALA A 14 38.42 -40.54 -24.24
C ALA A 14 37.11 -41.17 -23.70
N ALA A 15 36.03 -41.07 -24.48
CA ALA A 15 35.10 -42.18 -24.80
C ALA A 15 34.23 -41.77 -26.01
N ALA A 16 34.04 -42.67 -26.97
CA ALA A 16 33.25 -42.41 -28.18
C ALA A 16 32.03 -43.34 -28.24
N LEU A 17 30.91 -42.85 -28.78
CA LEU A 17 29.86 -43.70 -29.32
C LEU A 17 29.32 -43.10 -30.62
N ILE A 18 29.13 -43.97 -31.63
CA ILE A 18 28.65 -43.64 -32.97
C ILE A 18 27.20 -44.09 -33.08
N VAL A 19 26.29 -43.21 -33.53
CA VAL A 19 25.12 -43.61 -34.34
C VAL A 19 24.84 -42.52 -35.39
N VAL A 20 24.67 -42.94 -36.63
CA VAL A 20 24.18 -42.13 -37.76
C VAL A 20 22.65 -42.30 -37.84
N GLY A 21 21.89 -41.22 -37.99
CA GLY A 21 20.42 -41.26 -38.06
C GLY A 21 19.82 -40.09 -38.84
N ALA A 22 19.11 -40.41 -39.92
CA ALA A 22 18.61 -39.50 -40.96
C ALA A 22 17.77 -38.30 -40.48
N LEU A 23 17.85 -37.19 -41.23
CA LEU A 23 16.84 -36.13 -41.20
C LEU A 23 15.52 -36.67 -41.74
N ALA A 24 14.45 -36.57 -40.95
CA ALA A 24 13.07 -36.72 -41.41
C ALA A 24 12.21 -35.60 -40.81
N THR A 25 11.91 -34.59 -41.62
CA THR A 25 10.97 -33.53 -41.28
C THR A 25 9.55 -34.10 -41.30
N SER A 26 8.86 -34.11 -40.16
CA SER A 26 7.43 -34.36 -40.11
C SER A 26 6.77 -33.38 -39.14
N ALA A 27 5.87 -32.55 -39.66
CA ALA A 27 5.14 -31.57 -38.87
C ALA A 27 4.00 -32.27 -38.12
N ALA A 28 4.14 -32.44 -36.81
CA ALA A 28 3.04 -32.87 -35.96
C ALA A 28 2.21 -31.65 -35.54
N SER A 29 1.00 -31.53 -36.08
CA SER A 29 0.01 -30.57 -35.59
C SER A 29 -0.29 -30.84 -34.11
N PRO A 30 -0.31 -29.82 -33.23
CA PRO A 30 -0.83 -30.01 -31.88
C PRO A 30 -2.33 -30.33 -31.99
N ALA A 31 -2.75 -31.46 -31.45
CA ALA A 31 -4.15 -31.78 -31.31
C ALA A 31 -4.80 -30.77 -30.36
N SER A 32 -5.84 -30.07 -30.81
CA SER A 32 -6.60 -29.17 -29.97
C SER A 32 -7.29 -29.96 -28.86
N ALA A 33 -6.76 -29.88 -27.64
CA ALA A 33 -7.49 -30.32 -26.46
C ALA A 33 -8.66 -29.35 -26.27
N SER A 34 -9.86 -29.79 -26.68
CA SER A 34 -11.10 -29.12 -26.33
C SER A 34 -11.29 -29.27 -24.83
N VAL A 35 -10.83 -28.27 -24.08
CA VAL A 35 -11.35 -28.00 -22.74
C VAL A 35 -12.85 -27.85 -22.91
N SER A 36 -13.61 -28.81 -22.39
CA SER A 36 -15.04 -28.63 -22.19
C SER A 36 -15.18 -27.42 -21.29
N ALA A 37 -15.75 -26.33 -21.82
CA ALA A 37 -16.24 -25.28 -20.95
C ALA A 37 -17.27 -25.93 -20.04
N GLU A 38 -16.99 -25.96 -18.74
CA GLU A 38 -18.07 -26.01 -17.77
C GLU A 38 -18.97 -24.82 -18.10
N GLU A 39 -20.24 -25.12 -18.33
CA GLU A 39 -21.26 -24.15 -18.70
C GLU A 39 -21.53 -23.27 -17.48
N SER A 40 -20.61 -22.32 -17.27
CA SER A 40 -20.76 -21.22 -16.32
C SER A 40 -22.10 -20.57 -16.64
N ALA A 41 -23.01 -20.60 -15.66
CA ALA A 41 -24.34 -20.00 -15.79
C ALA A 41 -24.21 -18.59 -16.39
N PRO A 42 -25.12 -18.21 -17.32
CA PRO A 42 -24.97 -17.00 -18.11
C PRO A 42 -24.68 -15.80 -17.22
N ALA A 43 -23.55 -15.15 -17.47
CA ALA A 43 -23.06 -14.05 -16.65
C ALA A 43 -23.95 -12.83 -16.91
N VAL A 44 -25.03 -12.72 -16.14
CA VAL A 44 -25.92 -11.56 -16.12
C VAL A 44 -25.07 -10.30 -16.05
N THR A 45 -25.22 -9.44 -17.07
CA THR A 45 -24.45 -8.22 -17.24
C THR A 45 -25.43 -7.05 -17.19
N TRP A 46 -25.13 -6.03 -16.39
CA TRP A 46 -25.98 -4.87 -16.23
C TRP A 46 -25.14 -3.64 -15.90
N SER A 47 -25.75 -2.46 -16.03
CA SER A 47 -25.17 -1.20 -15.59
C SER A 47 -26.17 -0.40 -14.76
N VAL A 48 -25.63 0.46 -13.91
CA VAL A 48 -26.39 1.27 -12.97
C VAL A 48 -25.83 2.69 -13.01
N ALA A 49 -26.70 3.68 -13.18
CA ALA A 49 -26.31 5.08 -13.32
C ALA A 49 -27.36 6.03 -12.70
N PRO A 50 -26.95 7.23 -12.24
CA PRO A 50 -27.89 8.31 -11.92
C PRO A 50 -28.79 8.65 -13.11
N ALA A 51 -29.99 9.12 -12.80
CA ALA A 51 -31.03 9.39 -13.77
C ALA A 51 -31.93 10.55 -13.34
N ASP A 52 -32.68 11.07 -14.30
CA ASP A 52 -33.91 11.82 -14.05
C ASP A 52 -35.16 10.92 -14.29
N ALA A 53 -36.35 11.51 -14.22
CA ALA A 53 -37.61 10.78 -14.44
C ALA A 53 -37.81 10.25 -15.88
N THR A 54 -36.91 10.57 -16.82
CA THR A 54 -36.98 10.20 -18.24
C THR A 54 -35.87 9.25 -18.68
N GLY A 55 -34.71 9.28 -18.03
CA GLY A 55 -33.59 8.40 -18.38
C GLY A 55 -32.28 8.71 -17.63
N PRO A 56 -31.20 7.96 -17.92
CA PRO A 56 -29.85 8.28 -17.44
C PRO A 56 -29.45 9.70 -17.85
N ASP A 57 -29.01 10.51 -16.89
CA ASP A 57 -28.75 11.95 -17.09
C ASP A 57 -27.27 12.29 -17.37
N GLY A 58 -26.40 11.27 -17.33
CA GLY A 58 -24.96 11.41 -17.58
C GLY A 58 -24.11 11.79 -16.36
N ARG A 59 -24.71 12.00 -15.18
CA ARG A 59 -23.94 12.11 -13.92
C ARG A 59 -23.29 10.76 -13.59
N SER A 60 -22.14 10.80 -12.93
CA SER A 60 -21.42 9.60 -12.44
C SER A 60 -21.66 9.30 -10.96
N ARG A 61 -22.23 10.27 -10.24
CA ARG A 61 -22.60 10.24 -8.82
C ARG A 61 -23.72 11.25 -8.58
N VAL A 62 -24.44 11.08 -7.47
CA VAL A 62 -25.39 12.08 -6.98
C VAL A 62 -24.71 12.92 -5.90
N GLU A 63 -24.89 14.23 -5.98
CA GLU A 63 -24.45 15.22 -4.99
C GLU A 63 -25.65 16.06 -4.60
N LEU A 64 -25.94 16.12 -3.31
CA LEU A 64 -27.07 16.84 -2.73
C LEU A 64 -26.56 17.76 -1.62
N GLU A 65 -27.17 18.92 -1.51
CA GLU A 65 -27.05 19.81 -0.36
C GLU A 65 -28.44 19.98 0.24
N LEU A 66 -28.60 19.61 1.51
CA LEU A 66 -29.90 19.50 2.17
C LEU A 66 -29.83 20.04 3.60
N ASP A 67 -30.85 20.77 4.01
CA ASP A 67 -31.01 21.17 5.41
C ASP A 67 -31.37 19.95 6.28
N PRO A 68 -31.04 19.94 7.58
CA PRO A 68 -31.57 18.94 8.52
C PRO A 68 -33.10 18.87 8.46
N GLY A 69 -33.64 17.66 8.27
CA GLY A 69 -35.09 17.44 8.08
C GLY A 69 -35.60 17.65 6.64
N ALA A 70 -34.75 18.06 5.69
CA ALA A 70 -35.12 18.17 4.28
C ALA A 70 -35.00 16.84 3.52
N SER A 71 -35.59 16.77 2.33
CA SER A 71 -35.51 15.61 1.46
C SER A 71 -35.43 15.98 -0.02
N ALA A 72 -34.79 15.12 -0.80
CA ALA A 72 -34.75 15.18 -2.26
C ALA A 72 -35.13 13.83 -2.87
N THR A 73 -35.79 13.87 -4.02
CA THR A 73 -36.09 12.69 -4.84
C THR A 73 -35.17 12.67 -6.05
N GLU A 74 -34.48 11.54 -6.22
CA GLU A 74 -33.52 11.27 -7.28
C GLU A 74 -33.90 9.97 -8.00
N HIS A 75 -33.27 9.66 -9.14
CA HIS A 75 -33.59 8.44 -9.89
C HIS A 75 -32.35 7.60 -10.19
N LEU A 76 -32.60 6.28 -10.24
CA LEU A 76 -31.66 5.20 -10.51
C LEU A 76 -32.04 4.56 -11.84
N ALA A 77 -31.19 4.64 -12.85
CA ALA A 77 -31.34 3.83 -14.05
C ALA A 77 -30.66 2.47 -13.86
N VAL A 78 -31.43 1.39 -14.02
CA VAL A 78 -30.92 0.02 -14.06
C VAL A 78 -31.11 -0.52 -15.47
N HIS A 79 -30.00 -0.75 -16.18
CA HIS A 79 -30.00 -1.22 -17.56
C HIS A 79 -29.51 -2.66 -17.63
N ASN A 80 -30.38 -3.56 -18.09
CA ASN A 80 -30.06 -4.96 -18.30
C ASN A 80 -29.38 -5.11 -19.68
N LEU A 81 -28.11 -5.49 -19.69
CA LEU A 81 -27.31 -5.72 -20.90
C LEU A 81 -27.40 -7.18 -21.37
N GLY A 82 -28.09 -8.05 -20.64
CA GLY A 82 -28.35 -9.44 -20.98
C GLY A 82 -29.52 -9.65 -21.94
N ASP A 83 -29.66 -10.89 -22.37
CA ASP A 83 -30.70 -11.42 -23.25
C ASP A 83 -31.87 -12.10 -22.51
N GLU A 84 -31.77 -12.25 -21.18
CA GLU A 84 -32.83 -12.76 -20.30
C GLU A 84 -33.43 -11.65 -19.40
N GLU A 85 -34.67 -11.85 -18.94
CA GLU A 85 -35.30 -10.95 -17.96
C GLU A 85 -34.69 -11.18 -16.57
N VAL A 86 -34.30 -10.10 -15.89
CA VAL A 86 -33.61 -10.15 -14.60
C VAL A 86 -34.35 -9.31 -13.57
N THR A 87 -34.53 -9.85 -12.36
CA THR A 87 -34.95 -9.07 -11.20
C THR A 87 -33.73 -8.74 -10.36
N PHE A 88 -33.39 -7.46 -10.28
CA PHE A 88 -32.30 -6.95 -9.46
C PHE A 88 -32.84 -6.53 -8.09
N ALA A 89 -32.15 -6.92 -7.02
CA ALA A 89 -32.38 -6.32 -5.71
C ALA A 89 -31.75 -4.92 -5.70
N ILE A 90 -32.48 -3.90 -5.23
CA ILE A 90 -31.95 -2.54 -5.10
C ILE A 90 -31.67 -2.29 -3.62
N THR A 91 -30.50 -1.75 -3.35
CA THR A 91 -30.01 -1.55 -1.98
C THR A 91 -29.35 -0.19 -1.86
N ALA A 92 -29.53 0.44 -0.71
CA ALA A 92 -28.77 1.59 -0.27
C ALA A 92 -28.04 1.25 1.02
N ALA A 93 -26.85 1.80 1.22
CA ALA A 93 -26.04 1.57 2.41
C ALA A 93 -24.98 2.66 2.57
N ASP A 94 -24.44 2.79 3.78
CA ASP A 94 -23.37 3.75 4.08
C ASP A 94 -22.16 3.51 3.18
N GLY A 95 -21.54 4.61 2.78
CA GLY A 95 -20.44 4.66 1.85
C GLY A 95 -19.11 4.82 2.56
N TYR A 96 -18.11 4.04 2.13
CA TYR A 96 -16.74 4.17 2.59
C TYR A 96 -15.77 4.16 1.41
N LEU A 97 -14.54 4.58 1.65
CA LEU A 97 -13.46 4.48 0.67
C LEU A 97 -12.53 3.32 1.04
N THR A 98 -12.12 2.52 0.04
CA THR A 98 -11.12 1.47 0.24
C THR A 98 -9.73 2.07 0.50
N SER A 99 -8.75 1.25 0.92
CA SER A 99 -7.34 1.69 1.04
C SER A 99 -6.81 2.34 -0.25
N THR A 100 -7.26 1.86 -1.40
CA THR A 100 -6.99 2.40 -2.75
C THR A 100 -7.78 3.66 -3.13
N GLY A 101 -8.57 4.23 -2.22
CA GLY A 101 -9.42 5.41 -2.47
C GLY A 101 -10.62 5.15 -3.37
N ARG A 102 -10.98 3.89 -3.66
CA ARG A 102 -12.20 3.58 -4.42
C ARG A 102 -13.40 3.63 -3.50
N PHE A 103 -14.49 4.23 -3.95
CA PHE A 103 -15.76 4.15 -3.25
C PHE A 103 -16.30 2.72 -3.21
N ASN A 104 -16.81 2.31 -2.05
CA ASN A 104 -17.58 1.10 -1.83
C ASN A 104 -18.72 1.38 -0.84
N MET A 105 -19.66 0.44 -0.73
CA MET A 105 -20.78 0.49 0.19
C MET A 105 -20.65 -0.62 1.23
N LEU A 106 -21.25 -0.44 2.42
CA LEU A 106 -21.38 -1.54 3.37
C LEU A 106 -22.08 -2.75 2.73
N PRO A 107 -21.63 -3.98 3.04
CA PRO A 107 -22.27 -5.21 2.57
C PRO A 107 -23.66 -5.37 3.21
N SER A 108 -24.52 -6.14 2.55
CA SER A 108 -25.94 -6.28 2.90
C SER A 108 -26.21 -6.94 4.27
N ASP A 109 -25.18 -7.44 4.95
CA ASP A 109 -25.22 -8.00 6.31
C ASP A 109 -24.77 -7.01 7.40
N GLN A 110 -24.36 -5.78 7.02
CA GLN A 110 -24.01 -4.70 7.95
C GLN A 110 -25.09 -3.60 7.93
N GLU A 111 -25.55 -3.23 9.13
CA GLU A 111 -26.53 -2.17 9.31
C GLU A 111 -25.91 -0.80 9.03
N SER A 112 -26.59 0.02 8.25
CA SER A 112 -26.20 1.42 8.01
C SER A 112 -26.75 2.31 9.12
N VAL A 113 -25.94 3.26 9.58
CA VAL A 113 -26.23 4.16 10.70
C VAL A 113 -26.18 5.63 10.31
N ASP A 114 -25.78 5.94 9.07
CA ASP A 114 -25.64 7.29 8.54
C ASP A 114 -26.42 7.46 7.20
N ALA A 115 -25.87 8.13 6.18
CA ALA A 115 -26.61 8.48 4.97
C ALA A 115 -27.20 7.29 4.18
N GLY A 116 -26.72 6.07 4.36
CA GLY A 116 -27.34 4.87 3.80
C GLY A 116 -28.73 4.62 4.36
N ALA A 117 -28.93 4.88 5.66
CA ALA A 117 -30.23 4.76 6.32
C ALA A 117 -31.22 5.89 5.94
N TRP A 118 -30.72 6.98 5.35
CA TRP A 118 -31.54 8.11 4.89
C TRP A 118 -32.17 7.86 3.51
N ILE A 119 -31.76 6.80 2.81
CA ILE A 119 -32.20 6.49 1.46
C ILE A 119 -33.34 5.48 1.47
N SER A 120 -34.52 5.91 0.98
CA SER A 120 -35.67 5.05 0.72
C SER A 120 -35.78 4.75 -0.77
N VAL A 121 -35.77 3.47 -1.14
CA VAL A 121 -35.88 2.96 -2.52
C VAL A 121 -36.72 1.68 -2.54
N ALA A 122 -37.27 1.29 -3.69
CA ALA A 122 -37.98 0.01 -3.82
C ALA A 122 -37.00 -1.18 -3.76
N ASP A 123 -37.31 -2.23 -3.00
CA ASP A 123 -36.41 -3.37 -2.73
C ASP A 123 -35.90 -4.12 -3.98
N SER A 124 -36.64 -4.08 -5.09
CA SER A 124 -36.23 -4.73 -6.33
C SER A 124 -36.88 -4.12 -7.57
N VAL A 125 -36.29 -4.40 -8.74
CA VAL A 125 -36.84 -4.04 -10.06
C VAL A 125 -36.60 -5.16 -11.06
N THR A 126 -37.64 -5.56 -11.78
CA THR A 126 -37.56 -6.49 -12.90
C THR A 126 -37.32 -5.72 -14.20
N VAL A 127 -36.31 -6.13 -14.97
CA VAL A 127 -35.87 -5.45 -16.20
C VAL A 127 -35.75 -6.46 -17.33
N ALA A 128 -36.54 -6.24 -18.38
CA ALA A 128 -36.54 -7.05 -19.59
C ALA A 128 -35.17 -7.02 -20.32
N PRO A 129 -34.89 -8.00 -21.20
CA PRO A 129 -33.67 -8.03 -22.02
C PRO A 129 -33.40 -6.71 -22.75
N GLY A 130 -32.18 -6.17 -22.64
CA GLY A 130 -31.79 -4.92 -23.30
C GLY A 130 -32.55 -3.66 -22.84
N ALA A 131 -33.40 -3.74 -21.81
CA ALA A 131 -34.23 -2.62 -21.35
C ALA A 131 -33.56 -1.81 -20.23
N THR A 132 -34.11 -0.62 -19.96
CA THR A 132 -33.73 0.22 -18.82
C THR A 132 -34.97 0.51 -18.00
N SER A 133 -34.90 0.26 -16.69
CA SER A 133 -35.91 0.70 -15.73
C SER A 133 -35.39 1.90 -14.94
N ILE A 134 -36.25 2.91 -14.75
CA ILE A 134 -35.97 4.09 -13.94
C ILE A 134 -36.69 3.93 -12.61
N VAL A 135 -35.93 3.86 -11.52
CA VAL A 135 -36.42 3.66 -10.16
C VAL A 135 -36.21 4.95 -9.36
N PRO A 136 -37.27 5.62 -8.87
CA PRO A 136 -37.12 6.76 -7.97
C PRO A 136 -36.63 6.30 -6.59
N PHE A 137 -35.77 7.09 -5.97
CA PHE A 137 -35.39 6.96 -4.57
C PHE A 137 -35.45 8.33 -3.89
N THR A 138 -35.62 8.34 -2.57
CA THR A 138 -35.68 9.58 -1.77
C THR A 138 -34.56 9.56 -0.75
N VAL A 139 -33.79 10.64 -0.69
CA VAL A 139 -32.85 10.94 0.40
C VAL A 139 -33.59 11.83 1.39
N ALA A 140 -33.76 11.39 2.64
CA ALA A 140 -34.45 12.13 3.68
C ALA A 140 -33.52 12.33 4.89
N VAL A 141 -32.96 13.52 5.02
CA VAL A 141 -32.00 13.87 6.07
C VAL A 141 -32.74 13.97 7.41
N PRO A 142 -32.32 13.28 8.48
CA PRO A 142 -32.88 13.43 9.82
C PRO A 142 -32.82 14.88 10.32
N ALA A 143 -33.78 15.28 11.17
CA ALA A 143 -33.81 16.63 11.74
C ALA A 143 -32.68 16.91 12.74
N ASP A 144 -32.04 15.84 13.24
CA ASP A 144 -30.91 15.81 14.16
C ASP A 144 -29.60 15.37 13.47
N ALA A 145 -29.58 15.27 12.14
CA ALA A 145 -28.36 15.01 11.39
C ALA A 145 -27.29 16.09 11.66
N THR A 146 -26.04 15.66 11.83
CA THR A 146 -24.91 16.57 11.98
C THR A 146 -24.65 17.33 10.67
N PRO A 147 -24.28 18.61 10.69
CA PRO A 147 -23.75 19.28 9.51
C PRO A 147 -22.48 18.59 9.02
N GLY A 148 -22.30 18.46 7.70
CA GLY A 148 -21.14 17.78 7.13
C GLY A 148 -21.40 17.02 5.84
N ASP A 149 -20.39 16.28 5.37
CA ASP A 149 -20.44 15.40 4.21
C ASP A 149 -20.72 13.95 4.60
N HIS A 150 -21.91 13.46 4.24
CA HIS A 150 -22.36 12.11 4.54
C HIS A 150 -22.37 11.27 3.26
N ALA A 151 -21.78 10.09 3.33
CA ALA A 151 -21.53 9.23 2.17
C ALA A 151 -22.43 7.99 2.20
N ALA A 152 -23.10 7.75 1.09
CA ALA A 152 -23.90 6.56 0.85
C ALA A 152 -23.69 6.07 -0.59
N GLY A 153 -24.21 4.90 -0.92
CA GLY A 153 -24.39 4.49 -2.30
C GLY A 153 -25.77 3.90 -2.54
N VAL A 154 -26.11 3.76 -3.81
CA VAL A 154 -27.27 3.01 -4.29
C VAL A 154 -26.79 2.02 -5.35
N ALA A 155 -27.17 0.75 -5.21
CA ALA A 155 -26.73 -0.33 -6.08
C ALA A 155 -27.87 -1.27 -6.46
N ALA A 156 -27.81 -1.79 -7.69
CA ALA A 156 -28.58 -2.94 -8.14
C ALA A 156 -27.69 -4.19 -8.07
N SER A 157 -28.22 -5.27 -7.50
CA SER A 157 -27.49 -6.51 -7.26
C SER A 157 -28.25 -7.77 -7.65
N ILE A 158 -27.49 -8.84 -7.85
CA ILE A 158 -28.00 -10.21 -8.01
C ILE A 158 -27.25 -11.14 -7.05
N LEU A 159 -27.95 -12.15 -6.54
CA LEU A 159 -27.34 -13.21 -5.72
C LEU A 159 -27.15 -14.48 -6.55
N SER A 160 -25.91 -14.75 -6.94
CA SER A 160 -25.56 -15.98 -7.67
C SER A 160 -25.20 -17.08 -6.67
N THR A 161 -26.05 -18.09 -6.51
CA THR A 161 -25.77 -19.25 -5.65
C THR A 161 -25.02 -20.34 -6.41
N SER A 162 -23.73 -20.52 -6.13
CA SER A 162 -22.98 -21.68 -6.60
C SER A 162 -23.04 -22.83 -5.60
N THR A 163 -23.10 -24.07 -6.10
CA THR A 163 -23.09 -25.30 -5.28
C THR A 163 -21.90 -26.15 -5.70
N GLY A 164 -20.87 -26.21 -4.85
CA GLY A 164 -19.67 -27.03 -5.05
C GLY A 164 -19.34 -27.83 -3.79
N ASP A 165 -19.04 -29.11 -3.93
CA ASP A 165 -18.60 -30.03 -2.86
C ASP A 165 -19.38 -29.93 -1.53
N GLY A 166 -20.71 -29.80 -1.64
CA GLY A 166 -21.62 -29.76 -0.48
C GLY A 166 -21.73 -28.41 0.23
N ALA A 167 -20.92 -27.41 -0.15
CA ALA A 167 -21.05 -26.03 0.29
C ALA A 167 -21.87 -25.21 -0.73
N ARG A 168 -22.85 -24.45 -0.24
CA ARG A 168 -23.52 -23.40 -1.02
C ARG A 168 -22.84 -22.08 -0.72
N VAL A 169 -22.16 -21.51 -1.72
CA VAL A 169 -21.55 -20.18 -1.63
C VAL A 169 -22.36 -19.25 -2.52
N GLY A 170 -23.03 -18.28 -1.89
CA GLY A 170 -23.67 -17.17 -2.59
C GLY A 170 -22.65 -16.07 -2.86
N VAL A 171 -22.56 -15.61 -4.10
CA VAL A 171 -21.81 -14.41 -4.47
C VAL A 171 -22.84 -13.33 -4.79
N GLU A 172 -22.89 -12.28 -3.98
CA GLU A 172 -23.64 -11.06 -4.31
C GLU A 172 -22.78 -10.20 -5.23
N SER A 173 -23.24 -10.03 -6.48
CA SER A 173 -22.61 -9.12 -7.42
C SER A 173 -23.41 -7.82 -7.45
N ARG A 174 -22.78 -6.69 -7.14
CA ARG A 174 -23.42 -5.36 -6.97
C ARG A 174 -22.79 -4.35 -7.94
N VAL A 175 -23.62 -3.55 -8.60
CA VAL A 175 -23.20 -2.39 -9.42
C VAL A 175 -24.01 -1.19 -8.96
N GLY A 176 -23.37 -0.03 -8.78
CA GLY A 176 -24.02 1.14 -8.20
C GLY A 176 -23.18 2.40 -8.31
N PHE A 177 -23.70 3.49 -7.74
CA PHE A 177 -23.03 4.79 -7.70
C PHE A 177 -23.04 5.40 -6.29
N ARG A 178 -22.15 6.37 -6.08
CA ARG A 178 -22.04 7.16 -4.85
C ARG A 178 -23.14 8.21 -4.78
N VAL A 179 -23.74 8.36 -3.61
CA VAL A 179 -24.61 9.48 -3.22
C VAL A 179 -23.87 10.24 -2.12
N MET A 180 -23.53 11.50 -2.37
CA MET A 180 -23.03 12.40 -1.34
C MET A 180 -24.12 13.37 -0.93
N THR A 181 -24.39 13.42 0.38
CA THR A 181 -25.31 14.40 0.96
C THR A 181 -24.53 15.31 1.88
N ARG A 182 -24.45 16.59 1.53
CA ARG A 182 -23.95 17.64 2.40
C ARG A 182 -25.10 18.18 3.23
N VAL A 183 -25.06 17.94 4.53
CA VAL A 183 -26.01 18.53 5.49
C VAL A 183 -25.56 19.95 5.81
N THR A 184 -26.45 20.92 5.64
CA THR A 184 -26.11 22.35 5.85
C THR A 184 -25.85 22.66 7.33
N GLY A 185 -24.99 23.65 7.58
CA GLY A 185 -24.63 24.12 8.92
C GLY A 185 -23.17 24.54 9.03
N GLU A 186 -22.59 24.42 10.23
CA GLU A 186 -21.20 24.80 10.48
C GLU A 186 -20.23 23.73 9.94
N LEU A 187 -19.44 24.10 8.93
CA LEU A 187 -18.40 23.23 8.37
C LEU A 187 -17.09 23.43 9.14
N ALA A 188 -16.60 22.35 9.73
CA ALA A 188 -15.39 22.28 10.55
C ALA A 188 -14.42 21.24 9.96
N PRO A 189 -13.69 21.56 8.87
CA PRO A 189 -12.64 20.70 8.34
C PRO A 189 -11.47 20.59 9.33
N ALA A 190 -11.08 19.38 9.69
CA ALA A 190 -9.94 19.12 10.55
C ALA A 190 -9.26 17.81 10.16
N VAL A 191 -7.93 17.85 9.99
CA VAL A 191 -7.09 16.66 9.86
C VAL A 191 -6.34 16.43 11.16
N ALA A 192 -6.24 15.18 11.59
CA ALA A 192 -5.35 14.76 12.66
C ALA A 192 -4.27 13.82 12.09
N LEU A 193 -3.12 13.77 12.76
CA LEU A 193 -1.96 12.96 12.36
C LEU A 193 -1.31 12.39 13.62
N ALA A 194 -1.12 11.07 13.63
CA ALA A 194 -0.21 10.39 14.56
C ALA A 194 0.89 9.72 13.75
N ALA A 195 2.14 9.71 14.23
CA ALA A 195 3.24 9.09 13.50
C ALA A 195 4.28 8.44 14.42
N ASP A 196 4.88 7.36 13.94
CA ASP A 196 6.02 6.67 14.57
C ASP A 196 7.09 6.34 13.52
N GLY A 197 8.32 6.09 13.95
CA GLY A 197 9.44 5.87 13.03
C GLY A 197 10.54 4.98 13.57
N ARG A 198 11.20 4.27 12.66
CA ARG A 198 12.25 3.30 12.96
C ARG A 198 13.48 3.50 12.07
N TYR A 199 14.66 3.47 12.68
CA TYR A 199 15.91 3.53 11.94
C TYR A 199 16.32 2.15 11.44
N VAL A 200 16.48 2.02 10.11
CA VAL A 200 16.97 0.79 9.48
C VAL A 200 18.47 0.91 9.24
N ILE A 201 19.22 0.15 10.03
CA ILE A 201 20.69 0.13 10.05
C ILE A 201 21.23 -0.48 8.74
N SER A 202 22.21 0.18 8.13
CA SER A 202 23.09 -0.45 7.14
C SER A 202 24.24 -1.16 7.86
N TRP A 203 24.42 -2.46 7.64
CA TRP A 203 25.52 -3.22 8.27
C TRP A 203 26.91 -2.88 7.71
N ASN A 204 26.99 -2.12 6.61
CA ASN A 204 28.24 -1.55 6.13
C ASN A 204 28.54 -0.24 6.89
N PRO A 205 29.61 -0.17 7.71
CA PRO A 205 29.90 1.02 8.53
C PRO A 205 30.24 2.28 7.73
N PHE A 206 30.49 2.15 6.43
CA PHE A 206 30.76 3.24 5.49
C PHE A 206 29.54 3.65 4.65
N GLN A 207 28.36 3.11 4.92
CA GLN A 207 27.10 3.51 4.29
C GLN A 207 26.12 4.02 5.34
N PRO A 208 25.32 5.05 5.03
CA PRO A 208 24.20 5.45 5.88
C PRO A 208 23.12 4.36 5.90
N GLY A 209 22.26 4.42 6.92
CA GLY A 209 21.00 3.68 6.93
C GLY A 209 19.90 4.45 6.21
N ARG A 210 18.66 4.09 6.52
CA ARG A 210 17.46 4.85 6.16
C ARG A 210 16.54 4.97 7.35
N LEU A 211 15.66 5.95 7.33
CA LEU A 211 14.59 6.08 8.31
C LEU A 211 13.26 5.75 7.63
N GLU A 212 12.48 4.88 8.23
CA GLU A 212 11.11 4.57 7.82
C GLU A 212 10.16 5.17 8.84
N VAL A 213 9.17 5.93 8.37
CA VAL A 213 8.16 6.59 9.22
C VAL A 213 6.79 6.17 8.72
N THR A 214 5.90 5.81 9.65
CA THR A 214 4.52 5.46 9.37
C THR A 214 3.63 6.49 10.06
N GLY A 215 2.81 7.18 9.28
CA GLY A 215 1.78 8.08 9.77
C GLY A 215 0.41 7.43 9.65
N VAL A 216 -0.50 7.76 10.56
CA VAL A 216 -1.95 7.56 10.43
C VAL A 216 -2.56 8.94 10.39
N VAL A 217 -3.21 9.28 9.28
CA VAL A 217 -4.05 10.48 9.16
C VAL A 217 -5.50 10.12 9.41
N GLU A 218 -6.21 11.03 10.06
CA GLU A 218 -7.63 10.94 10.37
C GLU A 218 -8.33 12.21 9.92
N ASN A 219 -9.49 12.06 9.29
CA ASN A 219 -10.42 13.17 9.10
C ASN A 219 -11.23 13.37 10.38
N ALA A 220 -10.71 14.22 11.27
CA ALA A 220 -11.36 14.60 12.53
C ALA A 220 -12.41 15.71 12.35
N GLY A 221 -12.65 16.15 11.11
CA GLY A 221 -13.66 17.14 10.75
C GLY A 221 -14.95 16.51 10.24
N ASN A 222 -15.87 17.37 9.78
CA ASN A 222 -17.16 16.95 9.25
C ASN A 222 -17.30 17.05 7.72
N VAL A 223 -16.25 17.41 6.97
CA VAL A 223 -16.28 17.46 5.50
C VAL A 223 -15.21 16.55 4.91
N ALA A 224 -15.43 16.06 3.68
CA ALA A 224 -14.45 15.23 2.98
C ALA A 224 -13.15 16.03 2.72
N LEU A 225 -12.01 15.40 3.02
CA LEU A 225 -10.68 15.99 2.87
C LEU A 225 -9.89 15.27 1.79
N ALA A 226 -9.24 16.01 0.89
CA ALA A 226 -8.13 15.48 0.10
C ALA A 226 -6.82 15.75 0.85
N VAL A 227 -6.12 14.69 1.26
CA VAL A 227 -4.95 14.73 2.15
C VAL A 227 -3.68 14.29 1.42
N GLU A 228 -2.61 15.04 1.63
CA GLU A 228 -1.25 14.74 1.16
C GLU A 228 -0.27 14.69 2.33
N GLY A 229 0.59 13.68 2.35
CA GLY A 229 1.61 13.50 3.38
C GLY A 229 2.99 13.99 2.95
N ALA A 230 3.66 14.74 3.81
CA ALA A 230 5.05 15.14 3.64
C ALA A 230 5.87 14.97 4.93
N VAL A 231 7.17 14.83 4.76
CA VAL A 231 8.18 14.83 5.83
C VAL A 231 9.17 15.96 5.57
N GLU A 232 9.57 16.67 6.61
CA GLU A 232 10.65 17.64 6.53
C GLU A 232 11.96 17.05 7.08
N SER A 233 13.02 17.05 6.29
CA SER A 233 14.33 16.49 6.67
C SER A 233 15.47 17.27 6.03
N GLY A 234 16.33 17.87 6.85
CA GLY A 234 17.52 18.60 6.37
C GLY A 234 17.24 19.90 5.58
N GLY A 235 15.98 20.36 5.55
CA GLY A 235 15.52 21.48 4.73
C GLY A 235 14.76 21.07 3.47
N ASP A 236 14.75 19.77 3.13
CA ASP A 236 13.97 19.22 2.03
C ASP A 236 12.60 18.73 2.52
N ARG A 237 11.56 18.94 1.71
CA ARG A 237 10.22 18.37 1.91
C ARG A 237 10.08 17.11 1.05
N ILE A 238 10.04 15.96 1.70
CA ILE A 238 9.98 14.63 1.09
C ILE A 238 8.52 14.15 1.10
N PRO A 239 7.88 13.90 -0.05
CA PRO A 239 6.50 13.40 -0.09
C PRO A 239 6.41 11.97 0.48
N ALA A 240 5.21 11.57 0.87
CA ALA A 240 4.92 10.18 1.21
C ALA A 240 5.32 9.23 0.08
N THR A 241 5.86 8.06 0.45
CA THR A 241 6.09 6.97 -0.52
C THR A 241 4.79 6.33 -1.01
N GLY A 242 3.68 6.61 -0.32
CA GLY A 242 2.33 6.23 -0.66
C GLY A 242 1.46 6.07 0.59
N PHE A 243 0.16 6.14 0.40
CA PHE A 243 -0.82 5.50 1.28
C PHE A 243 -0.71 3.98 1.20
N GLU A 244 -1.37 3.26 2.12
CA GLU A 244 -1.29 1.80 2.23
C GLU A 244 -1.49 1.08 0.88
N ALA A 245 -0.61 0.13 0.61
CA ALA A 245 -0.57 -0.61 -0.66
C ALA A 245 -1.85 -1.44 -0.86
N ASP A 246 -2.18 -1.69 -2.13
CA ASP A 246 -3.26 -2.61 -2.45
C ASP A 246 -2.83 -4.08 -2.26
N ALA A 247 -3.78 -5.01 -2.36
CA ALA A 247 -3.51 -6.45 -2.25
C ALA A 247 -2.59 -7.00 -3.37
N SER A 248 -2.27 -6.21 -4.40
CA SER A 248 -1.28 -6.57 -5.43
C SER A 248 0.16 -6.16 -5.06
N GLY A 249 0.33 -5.38 -4.00
CA GLY A 249 1.62 -4.86 -3.55
C GLY A 249 2.13 -3.65 -4.34
N ALA A 250 1.26 -3.01 -5.13
CA ALA A 250 1.57 -1.74 -5.77
C ALA A 250 1.62 -0.63 -4.70
N ALA A 251 2.55 0.33 -4.86
CA ALA A 251 2.58 1.50 -4.00
C ALA A 251 1.24 2.27 -4.12
N GLY A 252 0.63 2.59 -2.98
CA GLY A 252 -0.61 3.37 -2.94
C GLY A 252 -0.41 4.80 -3.49
N PRO A 253 -1.51 5.54 -3.71
CA PRO A 253 -1.44 6.91 -4.21
C PRO A 253 -0.68 7.82 -3.23
N THR A 254 -0.17 8.95 -3.71
CA THR A 254 0.49 9.97 -2.87
C THR A 254 -0.48 10.92 -2.17
N SER A 255 -1.73 10.96 -2.64
CA SER A 255 -2.85 11.69 -2.07
C SER A 255 -4.02 10.75 -1.79
N ALA A 256 -4.85 11.08 -0.81
CA ALA A 256 -6.03 10.30 -0.46
C ALA A 256 -7.21 11.19 -0.10
N ASP A 257 -8.37 10.92 -0.69
CA ASP A 257 -9.65 11.42 -0.17
C ASP A 257 -9.98 10.65 1.12
N LEU A 258 -10.37 11.35 2.18
CA LEU A 258 -10.86 10.81 3.45
C LEU A 258 -12.27 11.35 3.74
N LEU A 259 -13.22 10.45 3.98
CA LEU A 259 -14.53 10.83 4.50
C LEU A 259 -14.45 11.22 5.99
N PRO A 260 -15.41 11.97 6.56
CA PRO A 260 -15.46 12.26 7.99
C PRO A 260 -15.32 10.98 8.85
N GLY A 261 -14.44 11.02 9.86
CA GLY A 261 -14.12 9.87 10.71
C GLY A 261 -13.25 8.78 10.05
N GLU A 262 -12.89 8.90 8.78
CA GLU A 262 -12.01 7.93 8.11
C GLU A 262 -10.54 8.11 8.51
N GLN A 263 -9.84 7.00 8.71
CA GLN A 263 -8.41 6.96 9.00
C GLN A 263 -7.66 6.19 7.92
N ARG A 264 -6.46 6.63 7.53
CA ARG A 264 -5.56 5.86 6.66
C ARG A 264 -4.08 5.95 7.05
N THR A 265 -3.41 4.83 6.84
CA THR A 265 -1.96 4.70 6.97
C THR A 265 -1.24 5.26 5.75
N LEU A 266 -0.20 6.07 5.97
CA LEU A 266 0.75 6.50 4.96
C LEU A 266 2.19 6.20 5.41
N THR A 267 3.08 5.94 4.46
CA THR A 267 4.47 5.59 4.76
C THR A 267 5.44 6.57 4.10
N PHE A 268 6.55 6.84 4.77
CA PHE A 268 7.68 7.62 4.28
C PHE A 268 8.97 6.81 4.38
N THR A 269 9.85 6.96 3.40
CA THR A 269 11.22 6.44 3.45
C THR A 269 12.20 7.57 3.22
N ILE A 270 13.00 7.91 4.24
CA ILE A 270 14.03 8.94 4.17
C ILE A 270 15.37 8.23 3.97
N PRO A 271 15.97 8.30 2.77
CA PRO A 271 17.23 7.63 2.48
C PRO A 271 18.42 8.35 3.11
N ALA A 272 19.57 7.68 3.13
CA ALA A 272 20.88 8.26 3.44
C ALA A 272 21.04 8.89 4.84
N VAL A 273 20.29 8.42 5.84
CA VAL A 273 20.39 8.88 7.23
C VAL A 273 21.61 8.26 7.91
N TRP A 274 22.56 9.09 8.35
CA TRP A 274 23.74 8.65 9.11
C TRP A 274 23.41 8.43 10.60
N PRO A 275 23.95 7.38 11.24
CA PRO A 275 23.66 7.08 12.64
C PRO A 275 24.50 7.93 13.60
N ILE A 276 24.16 9.22 13.73
CA ILE A 276 24.89 10.19 14.55
C ILE A 276 24.19 10.52 15.89
N GLY A 277 23.06 9.87 16.21
CA GLY A 277 22.29 10.13 17.43
C GLY A 277 20.77 10.17 17.17
N PRO A 278 20.00 10.99 17.93
CA PRO A 278 18.59 11.19 17.66
C PRO A 278 18.37 11.97 16.37
N VAL A 279 17.44 11.51 15.54
CA VAL A 279 16.98 12.16 14.32
C VAL A 279 15.56 12.64 14.56
N THR A 280 15.33 13.94 14.44
CA THR A 280 14.02 14.57 14.59
C THR A 280 13.42 14.80 13.22
N VAL A 281 12.17 14.37 13.02
CA VAL A 281 11.47 14.41 11.74
C VAL A 281 10.05 14.93 11.94
N PRO A 282 9.78 16.19 11.56
CA PRO A 282 8.42 16.68 11.40
C PRO A 282 7.73 15.93 10.25
N VAL A 283 6.62 15.30 10.57
CA VAL A 283 5.66 14.73 9.61
C VAL A 283 4.51 15.72 9.51
N VAL A 284 4.12 16.07 8.30
CA VAL A 284 3.05 17.04 8.01
C VAL A 284 2.01 16.36 7.14
N ALA A 285 0.74 16.50 7.52
CA ALA A 285 -0.40 16.16 6.69
C ALA A 285 -1.07 17.47 6.23
N ASP A 286 -0.88 17.80 4.96
CA ASP A 286 -1.62 18.87 4.31
C ASP A 286 -3.00 18.33 3.93
N ALA A 287 -4.05 19.10 4.16
CA ALA A 287 -5.41 18.73 3.81
C ALA A 287 -6.11 19.89 3.09
N THR A 288 -6.97 19.56 2.13
CA THR A 288 -7.82 20.52 1.45
C THR A 288 -9.27 20.07 1.48
N ALA A 289 -10.18 21.02 1.62
CA ALA A 289 -11.63 20.81 1.65
C ALA A 289 -12.31 21.79 0.69
N VAL A 290 -13.42 21.36 0.09
CA VAL A 290 -14.19 22.15 -0.86
C VAL A 290 -15.58 22.42 -0.31
N GLY A 291 -15.90 23.70 -0.13
CA GLY A 291 -17.21 24.21 0.28
C GLY A 291 -18.27 24.09 -0.83
N PRO A 292 -19.54 24.38 -0.52
CA PRO A 292 -20.66 24.14 -1.44
C PRO A 292 -20.55 24.93 -2.75
N ASP A 293 -20.09 26.19 -2.67
CA ASP A 293 -19.84 27.05 -3.84
C ASP A 293 -18.57 26.68 -4.66
N GLY A 294 -17.96 25.52 -4.40
CA GLY A 294 -16.65 25.15 -4.95
C GLY A 294 -15.46 25.95 -4.37
N THR A 295 -15.71 26.76 -3.33
CA THR A 295 -14.69 27.54 -2.63
C THR A 295 -13.80 26.64 -1.77
N GLN A 296 -12.51 26.92 -1.66
CA GLN A 296 -11.64 26.18 -0.74
C GLN A 296 -11.93 26.61 0.70
N LEU A 297 -12.19 25.64 1.58
CA LEU A 297 -12.27 25.86 3.01
C LEU A 297 -10.85 25.84 3.60
N ALA A 298 -10.59 26.70 4.58
CA ALA A 298 -9.31 26.72 5.28
C ALA A 298 -9.19 25.48 6.18
N VAL A 299 -8.18 24.65 5.93
CA VAL A 299 -7.83 23.51 6.80
C VAL A 299 -6.44 23.76 7.35
N HIS A 300 -6.26 23.60 8.66
CA HIS A 300 -4.94 23.69 9.27
C HIS A 300 -4.21 22.34 9.07
N PRO A 301 -2.96 22.33 8.57
CA PRO A 301 -2.21 21.10 8.41
C PRO A 301 -1.86 20.50 9.77
N ALA A 302 -2.01 19.19 9.91
CA ALA A 302 -1.57 18.49 11.11
C ALA A 302 -0.05 18.27 11.04
N THR A 303 0.66 18.48 12.14
CA THR A 303 2.11 18.25 12.22
C THR A 303 2.42 17.45 13.46
N GLU A 304 3.11 16.31 13.29
CA GLU A 304 3.58 15.46 14.38
C GLU A 304 5.10 15.29 14.30
N THR A 305 5.79 15.37 15.44
CA THR A 305 7.27 15.35 15.47
C THR A 305 7.80 14.02 15.98
N VAL A 306 8.29 13.20 15.06
CA VAL A 306 8.85 11.88 15.38
C VAL A 306 10.34 12.02 15.74
N ILE A 307 10.77 11.38 16.83
CA ILE A 307 12.19 11.36 17.26
C ILE A 307 12.69 9.92 17.28
N VAL A 308 13.65 9.59 16.41
CA VAL A 308 14.15 8.22 16.23
C VAL A 308 15.65 8.15 16.52
N TRP A 309 16.06 7.17 17.32
CA TRP A 309 17.48 6.96 17.64
C TRP A 309 18.21 6.17 16.56
N ALA A 310 19.06 6.85 15.78
CA ALA A 310 19.92 6.23 14.78
C ALA A 310 21.27 5.84 15.41
N LEU A 311 21.34 4.63 15.98
CA LEU A 311 22.51 4.15 16.72
C LEU A 311 23.64 3.62 15.80
N PRO A 312 24.90 4.04 15.99
CA PRO A 312 26.05 3.65 15.15
C PRO A 312 26.60 2.24 15.45
N LEU A 313 25.73 1.23 15.58
CA LEU A 313 26.14 -0.14 15.91
C LEU A 313 27.23 -0.71 14.97
N PRO A 314 27.16 -0.56 13.64
CA PRO A 314 28.21 -1.03 12.73
C PRO A 314 29.57 -0.34 12.97
N GLN A 315 29.56 0.97 13.21
CA GLN A 315 30.78 1.74 13.48
C GLN A 315 31.36 1.39 14.86
N LEU A 316 30.53 1.17 15.87
CA LEU A 316 30.96 0.71 17.19
C LEU A 316 31.58 -0.70 17.14
N VAL A 317 31.00 -1.62 16.36
CA VAL A 317 31.58 -2.95 16.12
C VAL A 317 32.92 -2.86 15.39
N LEU A 318 33.04 -1.99 14.37
CA LEU A 318 34.30 -1.76 13.67
C LEU A 318 35.38 -1.16 14.60
N LEU A 319 35.03 -0.17 15.41
CA LEU A 319 35.94 0.43 16.39
C LEU A 319 36.39 -0.58 17.46
N LEU A 320 35.48 -1.43 17.94
CA LEU A 320 35.81 -2.53 18.86
C LEU A 320 36.78 -3.52 18.23
N ALA A 321 36.52 -3.95 16.99
CA ALA A 321 37.42 -4.86 16.27
C ALA A 321 38.82 -4.26 16.06
N LEU A 322 38.89 -2.99 15.65
CA LEU A 322 40.17 -2.28 15.51
C LEU A 322 40.90 -2.13 16.86
N GLY A 323 40.17 -1.81 17.93
CA GLY A 323 40.71 -1.73 19.29
C GLY A 323 41.30 -3.06 19.77
N LEU A 324 40.62 -4.18 19.51
CA LEU A 324 41.12 -5.53 19.81
C LEU A 324 42.37 -5.89 18.99
N ILE A 325 42.43 -5.50 17.71
CA ILE A 325 43.63 -5.69 16.87
C ILE A 325 44.81 -4.89 17.44
N VAL A 326 44.61 -3.60 17.77
CA VAL A 326 45.65 -2.74 18.35
C VAL A 326 46.12 -3.28 19.70
N LEU A 327 45.22 -3.72 20.58
CA LEU A 327 45.54 -4.34 21.86
C LEU A 327 46.34 -5.63 21.68
N GLY A 328 45.91 -6.51 20.76
CA GLY A 328 46.63 -7.75 20.42
C GLY A 328 48.05 -7.48 19.90
N LEU A 329 48.22 -6.49 19.02
CA LEU A 329 49.53 -6.07 18.53
C LEU A 329 50.41 -5.46 19.63
N ALA A 330 49.85 -4.66 20.54
CA ALA A 330 50.57 -4.07 21.66
C ALA A 330 51.04 -5.14 22.66
N LEU A 331 50.16 -6.09 23.02
CA LEU A 331 50.50 -7.24 23.88
C LEU A 331 51.52 -8.16 23.19
N GLY A 332 51.39 -8.39 21.89
CA GLY A 332 52.36 -9.14 21.09
C GLY A 332 53.74 -8.49 21.04
N ARG A 333 53.82 -7.16 20.87
CA ARG A 333 55.07 -6.39 20.93
C ARG A 333 55.70 -6.48 22.32
N ARG A 334 54.93 -6.29 23.40
CA ARG A 334 55.42 -6.42 24.79
C ARG A 334 55.96 -7.83 25.09
N ARG A 335 55.27 -8.89 24.65
CA ARG A 335 55.76 -10.28 24.79
C ARG A 335 57.02 -10.55 23.98
N ARG A 336 57.15 -9.96 22.78
CA ARG A 336 58.36 -10.09 21.94
C ARG A 336 59.57 -9.37 22.54
N THR A 337 59.42 -8.14 23.02
CA THR A 337 60.51 -7.41 23.69
C THR A 337 60.97 -8.18 24.93
N SER A 338 60.05 -8.59 25.82
CA SER A 338 60.41 -9.40 26.99
C SER A 338 61.09 -10.74 26.66
N LYS A 339 60.84 -11.32 25.48
CA LYS A 339 61.55 -12.51 25.01
C LYS A 339 62.95 -12.18 24.48
N VAL A 340 63.11 -11.07 23.76
CA VAL A 340 64.42 -10.59 23.29
C VAL A 340 65.30 -10.20 24.47
N ASP A 341 64.77 -9.47 25.45
CA ASP A 341 65.49 -9.06 26.65
C ASP A 341 66.04 -10.27 27.41
N ARG A 342 65.20 -11.31 27.62
CA ARG A 342 65.62 -12.58 28.21
C ARG A 342 66.71 -13.28 27.40
N LEU A 343 66.56 -13.38 26.07
CA LEU A 343 67.58 -14.01 25.22
C LEU A 343 68.91 -13.24 25.23
N VAL A 344 68.87 -11.91 25.37
CA VAL A 344 70.07 -11.07 25.53
C VAL A 344 70.69 -11.25 26.92
N GLU A 345 69.88 -11.43 27.96
CA GLU A 345 70.34 -11.72 29.32
C GLU A 345 70.97 -13.13 29.41
N ASP A 346 70.30 -14.15 28.89
CA ASP A 346 70.81 -15.53 28.76
C ASP A 346 72.15 -15.56 28.00
N ALA A 347 72.26 -14.83 26.88
CA ALA A 347 73.50 -14.74 26.10
C ALA A 347 74.62 -14.00 26.86
N ARG A 348 74.29 -12.95 27.62
CA ARG A 348 75.24 -12.23 28.50
C ARG A 348 75.71 -13.08 29.67
N GLU A 349 74.88 -13.98 30.17
CA GLU A 349 75.29 -14.96 31.19
C GLU A 349 76.18 -16.05 30.60
N ALA A 350 75.81 -16.61 29.44
CA ALA A 350 76.62 -17.62 28.75
C ALA A 350 78.04 -17.10 28.46
N GLY A 351 78.15 -15.89 27.90
CA GLY A 351 79.46 -15.26 27.66
C GLY A 351 80.24 -14.97 28.95
N ARG A 352 79.58 -14.65 30.07
CA ARG A 352 80.24 -14.50 31.38
C ARG A 352 80.81 -15.81 31.90
N ARG A 353 80.10 -16.93 31.68
CA ARG A 353 80.56 -18.27 32.07
C ARG A 353 81.75 -18.70 31.21
N GLU A 354 81.71 -18.47 29.89
CA GLU A 354 82.82 -18.82 28.98
C GLU A 354 84.12 -18.05 29.27
N VAL A 355 84.02 -16.79 29.74
CA VAL A 355 85.21 -16.02 30.16
C VAL A 355 85.80 -16.55 31.47
N LEU A 356 84.97 -17.05 32.40
CA LEU A 356 85.44 -17.66 33.65
C LEU A 356 86.07 -19.05 33.45
N ASP A 357 85.71 -19.75 32.38
CA ASP A 357 86.23 -21.09 32.02
C ASP A 357 87.55 -21.03 31.21
N LYS A 358 88.06 -19.81 30.95
CA LYS A 358 89.27 -19.51 30.15
C LYS A 358 90.42 -18.89 30.95
N VAL A 359 90.31 -18.86 32.28
CA VAL A 359 91.30 -18.33 33.24
C VAL A 359 91.80 -19.46 34.14
#